data_AF-A0A1A8UEW4-F1
#
_entry.id   AF-A0A1A8UEW4-F1
#
_cell.length_a   1.000
_cell.length_b   1.000
_cell.length_c   1.000
_cell.angle_alpha   90.00
_cell.angle_beta   90.00
_cell.angle_gamma   90.00
#
_symmetry.space_group_name_H-M   'P 1'
#
loop_
_entity.id
_entity.type
_entity.pdbx_description
1 polymer ?
#
loop_
_entity_poly.entity_id
_entity_poly.type
_entity_poly.pdbx_seq_one_letter_code
_entity_poly.pdbx_strand_id
1 'polypeptide(L)' 'MSQQDAAEVLALSERLLIAAHKGQVECVVQLINKGAKVAVTKYGRTPLHLAAYKGHLEVIRVLLKAGCNLDVQDD' A
#
# COMPACT_ATOMS: atom_id res chain seq x y z
N MET A 1 6.02 -1.48 -24.11
CA MET A 1 5.28 -1.50 -22.84
C MET A 1 4.87 -2.93 -22.60
N SER A 2 5.67 -3.66 -21.84
CA SER A 2 5.66 -5.12 -21.85
C SER A 2 4.61 -5.63 -20.87
N GLN A 3 3.86 -6.65 -21.26
CA GLN A 3 2.75 -7.24 -20.46
C GLN A 3 3.20 -7.79 -19.08
N GLN A 4 4.51 -7.83 -18.80
CA GLN A 4 5.11 -8.19 -17.52
C GLN A 4 5.03 -7.06 -16.47
N ASP A 5 5.06 -5.80 -16.88
CA ASP A 5 5.05 -4.64 -15.96
C ASP A 5 3.72 -4.56 -15.18
N ALA A 6 2.60 -4.92 -15.80
CA ALA A 6 1.27 -4.82 -15.18
C ALA A 6 1.04 -5.88 -14.08
N ALA A 7 1.50 -7.11 -14.30
CA ALA A 7 1.39 -8.18 -13.30
C ALA A 7 2.32 -7.93 -12.10
N GLU A 8 3.51 -7.38 -12.34
CA GLU A 8 4.45 -7.01 -11.28
C GLU A 8 3.91 -5.86 -10.43
N VAL A 9 3.32 -4.83 -11.04
CA VAL A 9 2.69 -3.71 -10.31
C VAL A 9 1.50 -4.19 -9.45
N LEU A 10 0.69 -5.13 -9.95
CA LEU A 10 -0.38 -5.76 -9.16
C LEU A 10 0.17 -6.51 -7.95
N ALA A 11 1.20 -7.34 -8.14
CA ALA A 11 1.85 -8.08 -7.06
C ALA A 11 2.50 -7.16 -6.01
N LEU A 12 3.13 -6.06 -6.44
CA LEU A 12 3.68 -5.04 -5.54
C LEU A 12 2.59 -4.40 -4.67
N SER A 13 1.43 -4.13 -5.26
CA SER A 13 0.32 -3.50 -4.56
C SER A 13 -0.33 -4.44 -3.54
N GLU A 14 -0.47 -5.73 -3.86
CA GLU A 14 -0.91 -6.76 -2.91
C GLU A 14 0.08 -6.91 -1.74
N ARG A 15 1.38 -6.95 -2.05
CA ARG A 15 2.43 -7.00 -1.02
C ARG A 15 2.41 -5.77 -0.12
N LEU A 16 2.05 -4.60 -0.65
CA LEU A 16 1.94 -3.35 0.12
C LEU A 16 0.81 -3.43 1.15
N LEU A 17 -0.33 -4.03 0.79
CA LEU A 17 -1.44 -4.28 1.71
C LEU A 17 -1.02 -5.19 2.87
N ILE A 18 -0.32 -6.29 2.57
CA ILE A 18 0.16 -7.23 3.58
C ILE A 18 1.21 -6.57 4.48
N ALA A 19 2.18 -5.85 3.91
CA ALA A 19 3.21 -5.15 4.66
C ALA A 19 2.60 -4.09 5.59
N ALA A 20 1.60 -3.35 5.11
CA ALA A 20 0.91 -2.34 5.90
C ALA A 20 0.08 -2.95 7.05
N HIS A 21 -0.62 -4.06 6.79
CA HIS A 21 -1.34 -4.81 7.82
C HIS A 21 -0.41 -5.42 8.88
N LYS A 22 0.82 -5.77 8.51
CA LYS A 22 1.81 -6.33 9.44
C LYS A 22 2.67 -5.26 10.14
N GLY A 23 2.55 -3.98 9.77
CA GLY A 23 3.37 -2.91 10.34
C GLY A 23 4.81 -2.89 9.84
N GLN A 24 5.10 -3.52 8.68
CA GLN A 24 6.45 -3.66 8.15
C GLN A 24 6.91 -2.41 7.40
N VAL A 25 7.36 -1.40 8.14
CA VAL A 25 7.77 -0.09 7.63
C VAL A 25 8.79 -0.18 6.49
N GLU A 26 9.85 -0.97 6.67
CA GLU A 26 10.93 -1.10 5.67
C GLU A 26 10.43 -1.71 4.35
N CYS A 27 9.57 -2.74 4.45
CA CYS A 27 8.94 -3.33 3.27
C CYS A 27 8.02 -2.33 2.55
N VAL A 28 7.26 -1.53 3.31
CA VAL A 28 6.39 -0.49 2.74
C VAL A 28 7.23 0.53 1.97
N VAL A 29 8.34 1.02 2.53
CA VAL A 29 9.26 1.94 1.85
C VAL A 29 9.81 1.33 0.56
N GLN A 30 10.29 0.10 0.62
CA GLN A 30 10.84 -0.57 -0.56
C GLN A 30 9.81 -0.75 -1.67
N LEU A 31 8.58 -1.13 -1.34
CA LEU A 31 7.51 -1.33 -2.30
C LEU A 31 7.09 -0.02 -2.97
N ILE A 32 6.99 1.06 -2.20
CA ILE A 32 6.71 2.41 -2.72
C ILE A 32 7.81 2.86 -3.68
N ASN A 33 9.08 2.67 -3.32
CA ASN A 33 10.22 3.00 -4.18
C ASN A 33 10.25 2.18 -5.48
N LYS A 34 9.68 0.96 -5.48
CA LYS A 34 9.50 0.14 -6.68
C LYS A 34 8.31 0.57 -7.55
N GLY A 35 7.57 1.60 -7.15
CA GLY A 35 6.39 2.07 -7.88
C GLY A 35 5.12 1.28 -7.58
N ALA A 36 5.01 0.67 -6.39
CA ALA A 36 3.76 0.07 -5.95
C ALA A 36 2.63 1.12 -5.99
N LYS A 37 1.54 0.79 -6.67
CA LYS A 37 0.35 1.64 -6.68
C LYS A 37 -0.47 1.37 -5.42
N VAL A 38 -1.21 2.39 -4.98
CA VAL A 38 -2.19 2.24 -3.90
C VAL A 38 -3.31 1.35 -4.41
N ALA A 39 -3.26 0.06 -4.09
CA ALA A 39 -4.35 -0.86 -4.38
C ALA A 39 -5.42 -0.79 -3.30
N VAL A 40 -6.65 -1.03 -3.74
CA VAL A 40 -7.81 -1.29 -2.89
C VAL A 40 -8.07 -2.79 -2.84
N THR A 41 -8.36 -3.28 -1.64
CA THR A 41 -8.88 -4.64 -1.48
C THR A 41 -10.30 -4.75 -2.04
N LYS A 42 -10.83 -5.97 -2.14
CA LYS A 42 -12.24 -6.24 -2.46
C LYS A 42 -13.26 -5.58 -1.51
N TYR A 43 -12.82 -4.98 -0.41
CA TYR A 43 -13.64 -4.26 0.56
C TYR A 43 -13.37 -2.75 0.55
N GLY A 44 -12.81 -2.20 -0.53
CA GLY A 44 -12.45 -0.77 -0.61
C GLY A 44 -11.28 -0.34 0.30
N ARG A 45 -10.66 -1.26 1.05
CA ARG A 45 -9.59 -0.91 2.00
C ARG A 45 -8.26 -0.68 1.30
N THR A 46 -7.58 0.40 1.65
CA THR A 46 -6.22 0.74 1.20
C THR A 46 -5.16 0.22 2.19
N PRO A 47 -3.86 0.25 1.85
CA PRO A 47 -2.80 -0.03 2.81
C PRO A 47 -2.89 0.88 4.05
N LEU A 48 -3.36 2.12 3.86
CA LEU A 48 -3.56 3.06 4.95
C LEU A 48 -4.69 2.62 5.90
N HIS A 49 -5.84 2.16 5.37
CA HIS A 49 -6.92 1.60 6.18
C HIS A 49 -6.41 0.42 7.04
N LEU A 50 -5.61 -0.48 6.47
CA LEU A 50 -5.05 -1.62 7.19
C LEU A 50 -4.04 -1.21 8.27
N ALA A 51 -3.16 -0.26 7.96
CA ALA A 51 -2.20 0.25 8.93
C ALA A 51 -2.88 1.02 10.07
N ALA A 52 -3.91 1.81 9.77
CA ALA A 52 -4.72 2.55 10.74
C ALA A 52 -5.51 1.60 11.66
N TYR A 53 -6.17 0.59 11.09
CA TYR A 53 -6.90 -0.42 11.86
C TYR A 53 -6.02 -1.16 12.88
N LYS A 54 -4.73 -1.35 12.56
CA LYS A 54 -3.75 -2.00 13.44
C LYS A 54 -2.96 -1.03 14.33
N GLY A 55 -3.13 0.28 14.17
CA GLY A 55 -2.39 1.29 14.92
C GLY A 55 -0.91 1.42 14.52
N HIS A 56 -0.55 1.03 13.30
CA HIS A 56 0.83 1.11 12.79
C HIS A 56 1.18 2.53 12.32
N LEU A 57 1.36 3.45 13.27
CA LEU A 57 1.59 4.89 13.03
C LEU A 57 2.79 5.17 12.11
N GLU A 58 3.85 4.38 12.20
CA GLU A 58 5.05 4.59 11.37
C GLU A 58 4.79 4.23 9.90
N VAL A 59 4.04 3.16 9.66
CA VAL A 59 3.58 2.80 8.31
C VAL A 59 2.68 3.89 7.75
N ILE A 60 1.76 4.41 8.57
CA ILE A 60 0.87 5.52 8.19
C ILE A 60 1.70 6.73 7.75
N ARG A 61 2.72 7.13 8.52
CA ARG A 61 3.61 8.25 8.16
C ARG A 61 4.33 8.02 6.84
N VAL A 62 4.83 6.81 6.59
CA VAL A 62 5.49 6.49 5.31
C VAL A 62 4.52 6.57 4.14
N LEU A 63 3.33 5.99 4.26
CA LEU A 63 2.30 6.02 3.22
C LEU A 63 1.84 7.45 2.92
N LEU A 64 1.66 8.28 3.95
CA LEU A 64 1.33 9.70 3.82
C LEU A 64 2.44 10.46 3.08
N LYS A 65 3.71 10.23 3.47
CA LYS A 65 4.86 10.88 2.84
C LYS A 65 5.05 10.48 1.38
N ALA A 66 4.61 9.27 1.02
CA ALA A 66 4.66 8.78 -0.35
C ALA A 66 3.59 9.38 -1.27
N GLY A 67 2.72 10.27 -0.76
CA GLY A 67 1.63 10.84 -1.57
C GLY A 67 0.59 9.80 -1.96
N CYS A 68 0.41 8.75 -1.16
CA CYS A 68 -0.68 7.80 -1.36
C CYS A 68 -2.00 8.56 -1.34
N ASN A 69 -2.85 8.35 -2.34
CA ASN A 69 -4.12 9.06 -2.45
C ASN A 69 -4.98 8.78 -1.21
N LEU A 70 -5.27 9.82 -0.44
CA LEU A 70 -5.99 9.75 0.83
C LEU A 70 -7.50 9.80 0.65
N ASP A 71 -7.96 10.24 -0.53
CA ASP A 71 -9.38 10.36 -0.88
C ASP A 71 -10.02 9.03 -1.27
N VAL A 72 -9.33 7.90 -1.04
CA VAL A 72 -9.94 6.59 -1.24
C VAL A 72 -10.82 6.30 -0.02
N GLN A 73 -12.11 6.56 -0.19
CA GLN A 73 -13.14 6.21 0.77
C GLN A 73 -13.33 4.69 0.78
N ASP A 74 -13.41 4.08 1.97
CA ASP A 74 -13.89 2.70 2.06
C ASP A 74 -15.40 2.65 1.79
N ASP A 75 -15.87 1.52 1.25
CA ASP A 75 -17.31 1.22 1.10
C ASP A 75 -17.92 0.77 2.43
#